data_AF-A0A9D6YJW1-F1
#
_entry.id   AF-A0A9D6YJW1-F1
#
_cell.length_a   1.000
_cell.length_b   1.000
_cell.length_c   1.000
_cell.angle_alpha   90.00
_cell.angle_beta   90.00
_cell.angle_gamma   90.00
#
_symmetry.space_group_name_H-M   'P 1'
#
loop_
_entity.id
_entity.type
_entity.pdbx_description
1 polymer ?
#
loop_
_entity_poly.entity_id
_entity_poly.type
_entity_poly.pdbx_seq_one_letter_code
_entity_poly.pdbx_strand_id
1 'polypeptide(L)' 'MFGYNLGTIIIILVIVLLLFGPRRLPELGDSIGKAIRSFKKAHDEPEVLPKEEAKCPKCNKELALESAFCPHCGHSLNA' A
#
# COMPACT_ATOMS: atom_id res chain seq x y z
N MET A 1 -31.83 -19.37 -7.09
CA MET A 1 -31.29 -20.29 -6.07
C MET A 1 -30.50 -19.50 -5.01
N PHE A 2 -31.15 -18.57 -4.30
CA PHE A 2 -30.50 -17.69 -3.33
C PHE A 2 -31.09 -17.92 -1.94
N GLY A 3 -30.88 -19.13 -1.43
CA GLY A 3 -31.53 -19.67 -0.22
C GLY A 3 -31.00 -19.16 1.12
N TYR A 4 -30.00 -18.26 1.12
CA TYR A 4 -29.54 -17.62 2.34
C TYR A 4 -30.26 -16.28 2.49
N ASN A 5 -31.36 -16.33 3.23
CA ASN A 5 -32.05 -15.13 3.66
C ASN A 5 -31.06 -14.27 4.46
N LEU A 6 -31.05 -12.94 4.23
CA LEU A 6 -30.11 -12.01 4.89
C LEU A 6 -30.13 -12.17 6.43
N GLY A 7 -31.28 -12.54 7.00
CA GLY A 7 -31.42 -12.83 8.43
C GLY A 7 -30.50 -13.95 8.93
N THR A 8 -30.34 -15.04 8.16
CA THR A 8 -29.47 -16.15 8.54
C THR A 8 -28.00 -15.75 8.57
N ILE A 9 -27.56 -14.92 7.60
CA ILE A 9 -26.20 -14.40 7.54
C ILE A 9 -25.91 -13.51 8.76
N ILE A 10 -26.86 -12.67 9.16
CA ILE A 10 -26.72 -11.79 10.33
C ILE A 10 -26.62 -12.61 11.62
N ILE A 11 -27.44 -13.66 11.79
CA ILE A 11 -27.40 -14.52 12.98
C ILE A 11 -26.01 -15.18 13.14
N ILE A 12 -25.46 -15.73 12.05
CA ILE A 12 -24.14 -16.36 12.08
C ILE A 12 -23.06 -15.32 12.41
N LEU A 13 -23.14 -14.12 11.81
CA LEU A 13 -22.22 -13.02 12.11
C LEU A 13 -22.23 -12.67 13.60
N VAL A 14 -23.40 -12.60 14.23
CA VAL A 14 -23.54 -12.30 15.66
C VAL A 14 -22.91 -13.40 16.52
N ILE A 15 -23.11 -14.67 16.18
CA ILE A 15 -22.49 -15.79 16.91
C ILE A 15 -20.96 -15.72 16.81
N VAL A 16 -20.42 -15.52 15.61
CA VAL A 16 -18.98 -15.35 15.37
C VAL A 16 -18.44 -14.15 16.14
N LEU A 17 -19.17 -13.04 16.16
CA LEU A 17 -18.86 -11.84 16.93
C LEU A 17 -18.85 -12.06 18.44
N LEU A 18 -19.73 -12.91 18.97
CA LEU A 18 -19.74 -13.25 20.39
C LEU A 18 -18.54 -14.13 20.76
N LEU A 19 -18.13 -15.06 19.88
CA LEU A 19 -16.98 -15.93 20.11
C LEU A 19 -15.64 -15.19 19.99
N PHE A 20 -15.46 -14.42 18.92
CA PHE A 20 -14.20 -13.71 18.65
C PHE A 20 -14.15 -12.32 19.27
N GLY A 21 -15.30 -11.75 19.63
CA GLY A 21 -15.45 -10.37 20.10
C GLY A 21 -15.48 -9.36 18.94
N PRO A 22 -16.25 -8.25 19.06
CA PRO A 22 -16.35 -7.22 18.03
C PRO A 22 -15.05 -6.44 17.81
N ARG A 23 -14.12 -6.48 18.76
CA ARG A 23 -12.83 -5.80 18.65
C ARG A 23 -11.87 -6.47 17.67
N ARG A 24 -12.02 -7.77 17.40
CA ARG A 24 -11.08 -8.49 16.53
C ARG A 24 -11.38 -8.31 15.05
N LEU A 25 -12.66 -8.15 14.67
CA LEU A 25 -13.03 -7.86 13.28
C LEU A 25 -12.30 -6.65 12.65
N PRO A 26 -12.23 -5.45 13.28
CA PRO A 26 -11.53 -4.32 12.70
C PRO A 26 -10.02 -4.52 12.64
N GLU A 27 -9.44 -5.26 13.59
CA GLU A 27 -8.02 -5.60 13.66
C GLU A 27 -7.61 -6.52 12.49
N LEU A 28 -8.44 -7.53 12.20
CA LEU A 28 -8.32 -8.39 11.02
C LEU A 28 -8.61 -7.62 9.72
N GLY A 29 -9.58 -6.71 9.74
CA GLY A 29 -9.93 -5.87 8.58
C GLY A 29 -8.82 -4.90 8.18
N ASP A 30 -8.09 -4.32 9.14
CA ASP A 30 -6.99 -3.41 8.85
C ASP A 30 -5.81 -4.12 8.18
N SER A 31 -5.46 -5.33 8.65
CA SER A 31 -4.37 -6.13 8.04
C SER A 31 -4.73 -6.63 6.64
N ILE A 32 -5.94 -7.15 6.45
CA ILE A 32 -6.46 -7.57 5.14
C ILE A 32 -6.60 -6.36 4.21
N GLY A 33 -7.07 -5.22 4.72
CA GLY A 33 -7.24 -3.99 3.96
C GLY A 33 -5.92 -3.45 3.42
N LYS A 34 -4.86 -3.50 4.23
CA LYS A 34 -3.49 -3.17 3.78
C LYS A 34 -3.01 -4.13 2.71
N ALA A 35 -3.22 -5.43 2.89
CA ALA A 35 -2.88 -6.42 1.88
C ALA A 35 -3.59 -6.13 0.55
N ILE A 36 -4.92 -5.98 0.56
CA ILE A 36 -5.72 -5.68 -0.65
C ILE A 36 -5.25 -4.39 -1.32
N ARG A 37 -4.90 -3.34 -0.55
CA ARG A 37 -4.36 -2.09 -1.11
C ARG A 37 -3.02 -2.31 -1.81
N SER A 38 -2.12 -3.10 -1.22
CA SER A 38 -0.84 -3.44 -1.84
C SER A 38 -1.02 -4.33 -3.08
N PHE A 39 -1.94 -5.30 -3.03
CA PHE A 39 -2.32 -6.13 -4.19
C PHE A 39 -2.90 -5.27 -5.32
N LYS A 40 -3.78 -4.33 -4.99
CA LYS A 40 -4.38 -3.41 -5.97
C LYS A 40 -3.32 -2.50 -6.59
N LYS A 41 -2.40 -1.93 -5.78
CA LYS A 41 -1.27 -1.14 -6.29
C LYS A 41 -0.37 -1.94 -7.23
N ALA A 42 -0.03 -3.17 -6.87
CA ALA A 42 0.79 -4.04 -7.72
C ALA A 42 0.08 -4.46 -9.01
N HIS A 43 -1.25 -4.50 -9.02
CA HIS A 43 -2.05 -4.82 -10.20
C HIS A 43 -2.30 -3.60 -11.11
N ASP A 44 -2.52 -2.42 -10.53
CA ASP A 44 -2.84 -1.20 -11.27
C ASP A 44 -1.58 -0.42 -11.72
N GLU A 45 -0.42 -0.66 -11.10
CA GLU A 45 0.82 0.10 -11.37
C GLU A 45 1.88 -0.82 -12.03
N PRO A 46 2.30 -0.57 -13.28
CA PRO A 46 3.44 -1.26 -13.87
C PRO A 46 4.71 -0.82 -13.13
N GLU A 47 5.31 -1.73 -12.35
CA GLU A 47 6.61 -1.64 -11.68
C GLU A 47 7.24 -0.23 -11.58
N VAL A 48 6.77 0.60 -10.65
CA VAL A 48 7.64 1.67 -10.14
C VAL A 48 8.47 1.05 -9.02
N LEU A 49 9.61 0.48 -9.41
CA LEU A 49 10.72 0.18 -8.50
C LEU A 49 10.90 1.34 -7.52
N PRO A 50 11.29 1.08 -6.25
CA PRO A 50 11.60 2.14 -5.31
C PRO A 50 12.52 3.13 -6.01
N LYS A 51 12.11 4.40 -6.12
CA LYS A 51 12.99 5.46 -6.61
C LYS A 51 14.17 5.49 -5.65
N GLU A 52 15.29 4.89 -6.04
CA GLU A 52 16.55 5.09 -5.33
C GLU A 52 16.91 6.56 -5.49
N GLU A 53 16.72 7.31 -4.41
CA GLU A 53 17.10 8.71 -4.31
C GLU A 53 18.60 8.76 -3.96
N ALA A 54 19.45 9.07 -4.95
CA ALA A 54 20.88 9.28 -4.72
C ALA A 54 21.14 10.71 -4.24
N LYS A 55 22.16 10.91 -3.38
CA LYS A 55 22.57 12.24 -2.92
C LYS A 55 23.59 12.85 -3.88
N CYS A 56 23.37 14.10 -4.30
CA CYS A 56 24.32 14.79 -5.17
C CYS A 56 25.67 15.04 -4.44
N PRO A 57 26.83 14.66 -5.00
CA PRO A 57 28.14 14.84 -4.36
C PRO A 57 28.56 16.30 -4.18
N LYS A 58 27.93 17.24 -4.90
CA LYS A 58 28.28 18.67 -4.87
C LYS A 58 27.39 19.51 -3.95
N CYS A 59 26.11 19.17 -3.80
CA CYS A 59 25.14 19.94 -2.99
C CYS A 59 24.39 19.11 -1.94
N ASN A 60 24.73 17.82 -1.81
CA ASN A 60 24.19 16.85 -0.84
C ASN A 60 22.66 16.78 -0.78
N LYS A 61 21.99 17.10 -1.87
CA LYS A 61 20.53 17.12 -1.96
C LYS A 61 20.03 15.85 -2.64
N GLU A 62 18.86 15.40 -2.21
CA GLU A 62 18.17 14.21 -2.70
C GLU A 62 17.84 14.36 -4.18
N LEU A 63 18.31 13.42 -4.98
CA LEU A 63 18.21 13.45 -6.43
C LEU A 63 17.60 12.14 -6.94
N ALA A 64 16.59 12.26 -7.78
CA ALA A 64 16.09 11.12 -8.54
C ALA A 64 17.18 10.71 -9.55
N LEU A 65 17.60 9.44 -9.50
CA LEU A 65 18.67 8.86 -10.31
C LEU A 65 18.50 9.07 -11.83
N GLU A 66 17.30 9.43 -12.30
CA GLU A 66 16.98 9.71 -13.71
C GLU A 66 17.36 11.12 -14.20
N SER A 67 17.81 12.02 -13.32
CA SER A 67 18.12 13.39 -13.73
C SER A 67 19.60 13.58 -14.12
N ALA A 68 19.85 13.77 -15.42
CA ALA A 68 21.18 14.05 -16.02
C ALA A 68 21.88 15.32 -15.46
N PHE A 69 21.14 16.12 -14.70
CA PHE A 69 21.53 17.42 -14.19
C PHE A 69 20.88 17.68 -12.84
N CYS A 70 21.67 18.09 -11.84
CA CYS A 70 21.13 18.43 -10.53
C CYS A 70 20.33 19.76 -10.60
N PRO A 71 19.00 19.76 -10.34
CA PRO A 71 18.13 20.93 -10.49
C PRO A 71 18.44 22.07 -9.50
N HIS A 72 19.26 21.79 -8.47
CA HIS A 72 19.60 22.76 -7.44
C HIS A 72 20.99 23.41 -7.60
N CYS A 73 21.95 22.75 -8.25
CA CYS A 73 23.32 23.27 -8.36
C CYS A 73 23.85 23.29 -9.80
N GLY A 74 23.06 22.80 -10.75
CA GLY A 74 23.39 22.77 -12.17
C GLY A 74 24.64 21.98 -12.53
N HIS A 75 24.94 20.96 -11.73
CA HIS A 75 26.04 20.04 -12.01
C HIS A 75 25.52 18.86 -12.82
N SER A 76 26.18 18.55 -13.94
CA SER A 76 25.86 17.36 -14.73
C SER A 76 26.38 16.10 -14.02
N LEU A 77 25.54 15.08 -13.92
CA LEU A 77 25.81 13.81 -13.25
C LEU A 77 25.72 12.65 -14.26
N ASN A 78 26.22 12.87 -15.47
CA ASN A 78 26.30 11.85 -16.51
C ASN A 78 27.59 11.02 -16.34
N ALA A 79 27.41 9.77 -15.91
CA ALA A 79 28.27 8.63 -16.22
C ALA A 79 27.35 7.42 -16.46
#